data_AF-A0AA38KMG6-F1
#
_entry.id   AF-A0AA38KMG6-F1
#
_cell.length_a   1.000
_cell.length_b   1.000
_cell.length_c   1.000
_cell.angle_alpha   90.00
_cell.angle_beta   90.00
_cell.angle_gamma   90.00
#
_symmetry.space_group_name_H-M   'P 1'
#
loop_
_entity.id
_entity.type
_entity.pdbx_description
1 polymer ?
#
loop_
_entity_poly.entity_id
_entity_poly.type
_entity_poly.pdbx_seq_one_letter_code
_entity_poly.pdbx_strand_id
1 'polypeptide(L)'
;NKILKVIINNIVNKCVDMLFDISQNKEEYNKFYESFPNNINLAIHEDSQNNYKLVDFYRYHCTNISDEMTSLKDYFNQIKDGYKYIYLITGENKKVVENSPFFEHFKKKGYK
;
A
#
# COMPACT_ATOMS: atom_id res chain seq x y z
N ASN A 1 -3.36 -21.88 24.26
CA ASN A 1 -2.08 -22.05 24.98
C ASN A 1 -1.37 -20.70 25.04
N LYS A 2 -1.09 -20.15 26.24
CA LYS A 2 -0.61 -18.77 26.43
C LYS A 2 0.82 -18.56 25.90
N ILE A 3 1.68 -19.58 26.02
CA ILE A 3 3.08 -19.53 25.56
C ILE A 3 3.15 -19.44 24.02
N LEU A 4 2.34 -20.25 23.33
CA LEU A 4 2.29 -20.24 21.87
C LEU A 4 1.91 -18.87 21.31
N LYS A 5 0.94 -18.19 21.95
CA LYS A 5 0.51 -16.84 21.53
C LYS A 5 1.64 -15.81 21.62
N VAL A 6 2.46 -15.89 22.68
CA VAL A 6 3.63 -15.00 22.84
C VAL A 6 4.66 -15.25 21.74
N ILE A 7 4.92 -16.52 21.42
CA ILE A 7 5.86 -16.90 20.35
C ILE A 7 5.38 -16.36 19.00
N ILE A 8 4.10 -16.57 18.66
CA ILE A 8 3.51 -16.08 17.42
C ILE A 8 3.65 -14.56 17.30
N ASN A 9 3.27 -13.81 18.35
CA ASN A 9 3.39 -12.35 18.33
C ASN A 9 4.83 -11.87 18.13
N ASN A 10 5.82 -12.55 18.74
CA ASN A 10 7.22 -12.20 18.56
C ASN A 10 7.71 -12.47 17.14
N ILE A 11 7.26 -13.56 16.51
CA ILE A 11 7.60 -13.85 15.11
C ILE A 11 6.99 -12.79 14.19
N VAL A 12 5.71 -12.45 14.40
CA VAL A 12 5.03 -11.40 13.61
C VAL A 12 5.79 -10.07 13.72
N ASN A 13 6.17 -9.66 14.93
CA ASN A 13 6.94 -8.43 15.12
C ASN A 13 8.27 -8.46 14.36
N LYS A 14 9.03 -9.58 14.44
CA LYS A 14 10.28 -9.72 13.68
C LYS A 14 10.05 -9.67 12.17
N CYS A 15 8.97 -10.28 11.66
CA CYS A 15 8.64 -10.19 10.25
C CYS A 15 8.34 -8.75 9.83
N VAL A 16 7.61 -7.99 10.66
CA VAL A 16 7.34 -6.56 10.41
C VAL A 16 8.64 -5.74 10.40
N ASP A 17 9.56 -6.01 11.33
CA ASP A 17 10.87 -5.34 11.37
C ASP A 17 11.69 -5.65 10.10
N MET A 18 11.72 -6.91 9.65
CA MET A 18 12.37 -7.28 8.38
C MET A 18 11.72 -6.60 7.17
N LEU A 19 10.38 -6.50 7.13
CA LEU A 19 9.68 -5.77 6.07
C LEU A 19 10.08 -4.30 6.06
N PHE A 20 10.26 -3.70 7.24
CA PHE A 20 10.74 -2.33 7.39
C PHE A 20 12.15 -2.16 6.82
N ASP A 21 13.07 -3.08 7.12
CA ASP A 21 14.44 -3.04 6.61
C ASP A 21 14.47 -3.16 5.07
N ILE A 22 13.72 -4.12 4.51
CA ILE A 22 13.62 -4.28 3.05
C ILE A 22 12.99 -3.03 2.41
N SER A 23 12.02 -2.40 3.08
CA SER A 23 11.35 -1.19 2.56
C SER A 23 12.26 0.02 2.45
N GLN A 24 13.43 0.03 3.11
CA GLN A 24 14.43 1.10 2.95
C GLN A 24 15.08 1.09 1.56
N ASN A 25 15.11 -0.06 0.89
CA ASN A 25 15.60 -0.19 -0.48
C ASN A 25 14.43 -0.39 -1.45
N LYS A 26 14.11 0.66 -2.22
CA LYS A 26 12.97 0.66 -3.15
C LYS A 26 13.05 -0.48 -4.18
N GLU A 27 14.23 -0.84 -4.67
CA GLU A 27 14.37 -1.88 -5.69
C GLU A 27 14.13 -3.28 -5.12
N GLU A 28 14.71 -3.57 -3.95
CA GLU A 28 14.48 -4.85 -3.24
C GLU A 28 13.03 -4.98 -2.79
N TYR A 29 12.45 -3.88 -2.30
CA TYR A 29 11.06 -3.87 -1.89
C TYR A 29 10.11 -4.11 -3.06
N ASN A 30 10.38 -3.56 -4.23
CA ASN A 30 9.56 -3.82 -5.42
C ASN A 30 9.59 -5.31 -5.80
N LYS A 31 10.78 -5.94 -5.80
CA LYS A 31 10.92 -7.40 -6.04
C LYS A 31 10.15 -8.23 -5.01
N PHE A 32 10.23 -7.84 -3.74
CA PHE A 32 9.47 -8.47 -2.67
C PHE A 32 7.96 -8.31 -2.88
N TYR A 33 7.50 -7.09 -3.17
CA TYR A 33 6.08 -6.78 -3.32
C TYR A 33 5.45 -7.45 -4.54
N GLU A 34 6.19 -7.61 -5.65
CA GLU A 34 5.76 -8.39 -6.82
C GLU A 34 5.56 -9.86 -6.47
N SER A 35 6.36 -10.40 -5.54
CA SER A 35 6.30 -11.80 -5.13
C SER A 35 5.18 -12.08 -4.10
N PHE A 36 4.89 -11.12 -3.21
CA PHE A 36 4.00 -11.32 -2.06
C PHE A 36 2.88 -10.25 -1.88
N PRO A 37 2.21 -9.77 -2.95
CA PRO A 37 1.22 -8.69 -2.80
C PRO A 37 -0.03 -9.16 -2.05
N ASN A 38 -0.43 -10.42 -2.24
CA ASN A 38 -1.61 -10.99 -1.58
C ASN A 38 -1.39 -11.19 -0.07
N ASN A 39 -0.17 -11.53 0.34
CA ASN A 39 0.15 -11.70 1.75
C ASN A 39 0.06 -10.39 2.52
N ILE A 40 0.49 -9.27 1.93
CA ILE A 40 0.35 -7.94 2.54
C ILE A 40 -1.13 -7.55 2.65
N ASN A 41 -1.93 -7.78 1.60
CA ASN A 41 -3.38 -7.56 1.64
C ASN A 41 -4.05 -8.35 2.78
N LEU A 42 -3.76 -9.64 2.88
CA LEU A 42 -4.31 -10.51 3.92
C LEU A 42 -3.86 -10.08 5.32
N ALA A 43 -2.59 -9.72 5.49
CA ALA A 43 -2.06 -9.27 6.77
C ALA A 43 -2.78 -7.99 7.26
N ILE A 44 -3.04 -7.03 6.36
CA ILE A 44 -3.80 -5.81 6.71
C ILE A 44 -5.25 -6.14 7.09
N HIS A 45 -5.87 -7.12 6.43
CA HIS A 45 -7.25 -7.52 6.69
C HIS A 45 -7.39 -8.28 8.03
N GLU A 46 -6.51 -9.24 8.30
CA GLU A 46 -6.64 -10.16 9.44
C GLU A 46 -6.04 -9.58 10.73
N ASP A 47 -4.92 -8.85 10.63
CA ASP A 47 -4.22 -8.29 11.79
C ASP A 47 -4.69 -6.87 12.10
N SER A 48 -5.90 -6.77 12.64
CA SER A 48 -6.50 -5.50 13.10
C SER A 48 -5.68 -4.73 14.14
N GLN A 49 -4.73 -5.39 14.83
CA GLN A 49 -3.89 -4.73 15.84
C GLN A 49 -2.69 -4.03 15.21
N ASN A 50 -2.10 -4.62 14.17
CA ASN A 50 -0.94 -4.09 13.47
C ASN A 50 -1.27 -3.42 12.13
N ASN A 51 -2.54 -3.41 11.72
CA ASN A 51 -2.99 -2.87 10.43
C ASN A 51 -2.40 -1.48 10.10
N TYR A 52 -2.32 -0.56 11.06
CA TYR A 52 -1.76 0.78 10.85
C TYR A 52 -0.28 0.75 10.42
N LYS A 53 0.50 -0.18 10.97
CA LYS A 53 1.91 -0.38 10.56
C LYS A 53 2.00 -1.10 9.24
N LEU A 54 1.11 -2.06 9.01
CA LEU A 54 1.10 -2.89 7.80
C LEU A 54 0.66 -2.11 6.55
N VAL A 55 -0.23 -1.14 6.71
CA VAL A 55 -0.69 -0.26 5.62
C VAL A 55 0.46 0.54 5.00
N ASP A 56 1.50 0.88 5.76
CA ASP A 56 2.69 1.57 5.24
C ASP A 56 3.47 0.74 4.21
N PHE A 57 3.34 -0.59 4.27
CA PHE A 57 3.94 -1.53 3.32
C PHE A 57 3.09 -1.71 2.05
N TYR A 58 1.85 -1.24 2.05
CA TYR A 58 1.03 -1.32 0.86
C TYR A 58 1.56 -0.41 -0.25
N ARG A 59 1.38 -0.84 -1.50
CA ARG A 59 1.78 -0.08 -2.68
C ARG A 59 0.60 0.07 -3.65
N TYR A 60 0.43 1.29 -4.15
CA TYR A 60 -0.69 1.70 -5.00
C TYR A 60 -0.17 2.24 -6.33
N HIS A 61 -0.95 2.05 -7.39
CA HIS A 61 -0.78 2.85 -8.61
C HIS A 61 -1.53 4.18 -8.43
N CYS A 62 -0.87 5.30 -8.77
CA CYS A 62 -1.46 6.63 -8.69
C CYS A 62 -1.62 7.25 -10.08
N THR A 63 -2.59 8.15 -10.23
CA THR A 63 -2.96 8.74 -11.53
C THR A 63 -1.82 9.49 -12.23
N ASN A 64 -0.87 10.01 -11.45
CA ASN A 64 0.22 10.87 -11.91
C ASN A 64 1.60 10.18 -11.94
N ILE A 65 1.66 8.87 -11.64
CA ILE A 65 2.89 8.08 -11.69
C ILE A 65 2.62 6.94 -12.66
N SER A 66 3.10 7.06 -13.90
CA SER A 66 2.58 6.22 -14.99
C SER A 66 2.86 4.75 -14.76
N ASP A 67 3.98 4.35 -14.14
CA ASP A 67 4.34 2.92 -14.05
C ASP A 67 4.93 2.46 -12.72
N GLU A 68 5.26 3.37 -11.80
CA GLU A 68 5.74 2.98 -10.49
C GLU A 68 4.59 2.90 -9.47
N MET A 69 4.63 1.88 -8.62
CA MET A 69 3.80 1.89 -7.43
C MET A 69 4.40 2.81 -6.37
N THR A 70 3.54 3.44 -5.58
CA THR A 70 3.93 4.37 -4.52
C THR A 70 3.29 3.97 -3.18
N SER A 71 3.92 4.36 -2.08
CA SER A 71 3.35 4.17 -0.74
C SER A 71 2.30 5.25 -0.43
N LEU A 72 1.43 5.00 0.55
CA LEU A 72 0.48 6.01 1.01
C LEU A 72 1.20 7.25 1.57
N LYS A 73 2.35 7.06 2.24
CA LYS A 73 3.20 8.15 2.76
C LYS A 73 3.76 9.02 1.63
N ASP A 74 4.30 8.40 0.59
CA ASP A 74 4.83 9.12 -0.56
C ASP A 74 3.72 9.85 -1.32
N TYR A 75 2.54 9.25 -1.40
CA TYR A 75 1.34 9.89 -1.94
C TYR A 75 1.00 11.17 -1.14
N PHE A 76 0.97 11.10 0.20
CA PHE A 76 0.73 12.29 1.04
C PHE A 76 1.76 13.40 0.85
N ASN A 77 3.05 13.06 0.80
CA ASN A 77 4.13 14.03 0.58
C ASN A 77 4.00 14.78 -0.75
N GLN A 78 3.25 14.20 -1.68
CA GLN A 78 3.10 14.65 -3.05
C GLN A 78 1.79 15.40 -3.32
N ILE A 79 0.85 15.37 -2.38
CA ILE A 79 -0.44 16.05 -2.47
C ILE A 79 -0.23 17.54 -2.13
N LYS A 80 -0.91 18.43 -2.86
CA LYS A 80 -0.89 19.87 -2.55
C LYS A 80 -1.77 20.18 -1.35
N ASP A 81 -1.42 21.19 -0.57
CA ASP A 81 -2.23 21.65 0.56
C ASP A 81 -3.67 21.96 0.12
N GLY A 82 -4.65 21.42 0.86
CA GLY A 82 -6.09 21.68 0.64
C GLY A 82 -6.95 20.46 0.33
N TYR A 83 -6.37 19.29 0.05
CA TYR A 83 -7.13 18.07 -0.16
C TYR A 83 -7.54 17.41 1.16
N LYS A 84 -8.86 17.20 1.36
CA LYS A 84 -9.43 16.60 2.59
C LYS A 84 -9.61 15.08 2.53
N TYR A 85 -9.60 14.48 1.34
CA TYR A 85 -9.94 13.08 1.12
C TYR A 85 -8.93 12.40 0.19
N ILE A 86 -8.68 11.12 0.44
CA ILE A 86 -7.97 10.23 -0.48
C ILE A 86 -9.02 9.54 -1.35
N TYR A 87 -8.84 9.61 -2.67
CA TYR A 87 -9.74 8.96 -3.63
C TYR A 87 -9.10 7.68 -4.11
N LEU A 88 -9.80 6.56 -3.94
CA LEU A 88 -9.40 5.25 -4.43
C LEU A 88 -10.44 4.74 -5.42
N ILE A 89 -9.97 4.15 -6.51
CA ILE A 89 -10.79 3.45 -7.49
C ILE A 89 -10.28 2.02 -7.62
N THR A 90 -11.20 1.07 -7.57
CA THR A 90 -10.91 -0.34 -7.76
C THR A 90 -11.45 -0.80 -9.11
N GLY A 91 -10.79 -1.79 -9.71
CA GLY A 91 -11.19 -2.40 -10.97
C GLY A 91 -10.36 -3.64 -11.25
N GLU A 92 -10.78 -4.41 -12.26
CA GLU A 92 -10.16 -5.71 -12.56
C GLU A 92 -8.68 -5.60 -12.97
N ASN A 93 -8.32 -4.50 -13.63
CA ASN A 93 -6.94 -4.20 -13.98
C ASN A 93 -6.73 -2.69 -14.19
N LYS A 94 -5.47 -2.27 -14.21
CA LYS A 94 -5.05 -0.87 -14.40
C LYS A 94 -5.67 -0.23 -15.66
N LYS A 95 -5.68 -0.94 -16.80
CA LYS A 95 -6.21 -0.40 -18.06
C LYS A 95 -7.72 -0.12 -18.00
N VAL A 96 -8.48 -0.99 -17.33
CA VAL A 96 -9.93 -0.79 -17.12
C VAL A 96 -10.18 0.44 -16.24
N VAL A 97 -9.38 0.60 -15.20
CA VAL A 97 -9.48 1.76 -14.30
C VAL A 97 -9.08 3.06 -15.01
N GLU A 98 -8.01 3.06 -15.81
CA GLU A 98 -7.54 4.23 -16.57
C GLU A 98 -8.57 4.72 -17.60
N ASN A 99 -9.31 3.80 -18.22
CA ASN A 99 -10.37 4.12 -19.18
C ASN A 99 -11.74 4.39 -18.51
N SER A 100 -11.79 4.44 -17.18
CA SER A 100 -13.03 4.66 -16.45
C SER A 100 -13.49 6.12 -16.55
N PRO A 101 -14.80 6.39 -16.76
CA PRO A 101 -15.33 7.76 -16.76
C PRO A 101 -15.05 8.51 -15.45
N PHE A 102 -15.01 7.77 -14.34
CA PHE A 102 -14.66 8.33 -13.03
C PHE A 102 -13.22 8.82 -13.01
N PHE A 103 -12.28 8.03 -13.55
CA PHE A 103 -10.86 8.38 -13.61
C PHE A 103 -10.62 9.66 -14.42
N GLU A 104 -11.27 9.82 -15.57
CA GLU A 104 -11.14 11.02 -16.39
C GLU A 104 -11.59 12.30 -15.66
N HIS A 105 -12.69 12.21 -14.89
CA HIS A 105 -13.22 13.35 -14.14
C HIS A 105 -12.25 13.80 -13.04
N PHE A 106 -11.66 12.85 -12.29
CA PHE A 106 -10.67 13.15 -11.27
C PHE A 106 -9.36 13.68 -11.85
N LYS A 107 -8.91 13.11 -12.99
CA LYS A 107 -7.73 13.58 -13.73
C LYS A 107 -7.89 15.03 -14.22
N LYS A 108 -9.07 15.39 -14.77
CA LYS A 108 -9.37 16.77 -15.20
C LYS A 108 -9.33 17.78 -14.05
N LYS A 109 -9.72 17.35 -12.85
CA LYS A 109 -9.67 18.18 -11.63
C LYS A 109 -8.28 18.24 -10.98
N GLY A 110 -7.31 17.49 -11.49
CA GLY A 110 -5.94 17.49 -10.97
C GLY A 110 -5.77 16.78 -9.62
N TYR A 111 -6.70 15.88 -9.26
CA TYR A 111 -6.51 14.98 -8.12
C TYR A 111 -5.43 13.95 -8.43
N LYS A 112 -4.65 13.57 -7.42
CA LYS A 112 -3.63 12.53 -7.50
C LYS A 112 -4.20 11.16 -7.26
#